data_AF-A0A4R8L8B2-F1
#
_entry.id   AF-A0A4R8L8B2-F1
#
_cell.length_a   1.000
_cell.length_b   1.000
_cell.length_c   1.000
_cell.angle_alpha   90.00
_cell.angle_beta   90.00
_cell.angle_gamma   90.00
#
_symmetry.space_group_name_H-M   'P 1'
#
loop_
_entity.id
_entity.type
_entity.pdbx_description
1 polymer ?
#
loop_
_entity_poly.entity_id
_entity_poly.type
_entity_poly.pdbx_seq_one_letter_code
_entity_poly.pdbx_strand_id
1 'polypeptide(L)'
;MNEGKSDRRENAHRISHIESTPHRRTASASWRAWPTRTARNAAIAALCIWTTSYWNAALAQHKSMLDERVTQQSVADTICKPGYADTVSPPLDEMLAHKNQLLAERGIDADDSTDYALDRRVPIVLGGSPDALENFDLLPWGGHRGERRKELLTAKLKRCVCAGKMSLSAAQAAIAGDWPAQYAHLRRASCEDDQPGRATDSDDDGS
;
A
#
# COMPACT_ATOMS: atom_id res chain seq x y z
N MET A 1 5.92 -69.97 -19.61
CA MET A 1 7.01 -70.92 -19.30
C MET A 1 8.11 -70.16 -18.55
N ASN A 2 8.70 -70.53 -17.42
CA ASN A 2 8.59 -71.55 -16.35
C ASN A 2 9.29 -70.87 -15.14
N GLU A 3 8.69 -70.72 -13.96
CA GLU A 3 8.64 -71.65 -12.81
C GLU A 3 9.98 -71.97 -12.11
N GLY A 4 9.95 -71.87 -10.77
CA GLY A 4 10.96 -72.36 -9.81
C GLY A 4 10.95 -71.50 -8.52
N LYS A 5 9.98 -71.57 -7.58
CA LYS A 5 9.55 -72.65 -6.65
C LYS A 5 10.62 -73.05 -5.62
N SER A 6 10.40 -72.71 -4.35
CA SER A 6 10.43 -73.68 -3.24
C SER A 6 9.68 -73.15 -2.01
N ASP A 7 8.55 -73.78 -1.72
CA ASP A 7 7.88 -73.87 -0.42
C ASP A 7 8.79 -74.50 0.65
N ARG A 8 8.44 -74.36 1.95
CA ARG A 8 7.86 -75.46 2.77
C ARG A 8 7.85 -75.22 4.31
N ARG A 9 6.63 -75.32 4.88
CA ARG A 9 6.18 -75.81 6.23
C ARG A 9 6.60 -75.01 7.48
N GLU A 10 5.87 -74.96 8.59
CA GLU A 10 4.91 -75.89 9.24
C GLU A 10 4.02 -75.07 10.22
N ASN A 11 2.68 -75.21 10.26
CA ASN A 11 1.85 -76.01 11.21
C ASN A 11 2.24 -75.83 12.70
N ALA A 12 1.39 -75.77 13.73
CA ALA A 12 -0.05 -75.63 13.98
C ALA A 12 -0.25 -75.52 15.51
N HIS A 13 -1.46 -75.15 15.94
CA HIS A 13 -2.09 -75.44 17.25
C HIS A 13 -1.56 -74.66 18.48
N ARG A 14 -2.35 -73.76 19.07
CA ARG A 14 -3.54 -73.99 19.95
C ARG A 14 -3.17 -74.84 21.17
N ILE A 15 -3.14 -74.22 22.35
CA ILE A 15 -4.06 -74.48 23.48
C ILE A 15 -3.87 -73.41 24.57
N SER A 16 -5.02 -73.04 25.12
CA SER A 16 -5.31 -72.16 26.25
C SER A 16 -4.57 -72.50 27.55
N HIS A 17 -4.32 -71.51 28.39
CA HIS A 17 -4.90 -71.48 29.74
C HIS A 17 -4.77 -70.09 30.37
N ILE A 18 -5.88 -69.65 30.95
CA ILE A 18 -6.04 -68.45 31.76
C ILE A 18 -5.64 -68.82 33.18
N GLU A 19 -4.78 -68.02 33.82
CA GLU A 19 -4.70 -67.96 35.27
C GLU A 19 -4.44 -66.52 35.73
N SER A 20 -5.27 -66.10 36.67
CA SER A 20 -5.45 -64.74 37.16
C SER A 20 -4.62 -64.49 38.42
N THR A 21 -3.96 -63.33 38.52
CA THR A 21 -3.50 -62.78 39.81
C THR A 21 -3.50 -61.25 39.78
N PRO A 22 -3.91 -60.57 40.87
CA PRO A 22 -4.20 -59.14 40.87
C PRO A 22 -3.01 -58.31 41.39
N HIS A 23 -2.62 -57.26 40.66
CA HIS A 23 -1.73 -56.24 41.20
C HIS A 23 -2.26 -54.82 40.97
N ARG A 24 -2.84 -54.29 42.07
CA ARG A 24 -2.70 -52.93 42.61
C ARG A 24 -2.58 -51.79 41.57
N ARG A 25 -3.73 -51.20 41.22
CA ARG A 25 -3.81 -49.88 40.56
C ARG A 25 -3.26 -48.80 41.49
N THR A 26 -2.07 -48.29 41.21
CA THR A 26 -1.65 -46.96 41.67
C THR A 26 -2.26 -45.93 40.71
N ALA A 27 -3.22 -45.16 41.20
CA ALA A 27 -3.76 -44.02 40.47
C ALA A 27 -2.74 -42.86 40.52
N SER A 28 -1.95 -42.70 39.47
CA SER A 28 -1.23 -41.43 39.24
C SER A 28 -2.20 -40.44 38.61
N ALA A 29 -2.72 -39.54 39.44
CA ALA A 29 -3.47 -38.37 38.99
C ALA A 29 -2.51 -37.43 38.24
N SER A 30 -2.41 -37.60 36.92
CA SER A 30 -1.77 -36.63 36.05
C SER A 30 -2.73 -35.45 35.85
N TRP A 31 -2.53 -34.41 36.63
CA TRP A 31 -3.19 -33.12 36.42
C TRP A 31 -2.66 -32.52 35.12
N ARG A 32 -3.35 -32.78 34.00
CA ARG A 32 -3.17 -31.96 32.80
C ARG A 32 -3.83 -30.61 33.09
N ALA A 33 -3.03 -29.65 33.54
CA ALA A 33 -3.47 -28.26 33.58
C ALA A 33 -3.77 -27.82 32.14
N TRP A 34 -5.05 -27.61 31.84
CA TRP A 34 -5.44 -26.98 30.59
C TRP A 34 -4.96 -25.52 30.65
N PRO A 35 -4.31 -24.98 29.61
CA PRO A 35 -3.99 -23.57 29.60
C PRO A 35 -5.30 -22.79 29.71
N THR A 36 -5.37 -21.93 30.72
CA THR A 36 -6.52 -21.08 30.98
C THR A 36 -6.77 -20.16 29.77
N ARG A 37 -8.04 -19.97 29.42
CA ARG A 37 -8.52 -19.18 28.27
C ARG A 37 -7.92 -17.76 28.15
N THR A 38 -7.32 -17.24 29.20
CA THR A 38 -6.67 -15.93 29.26
C THR A 38 -5.42 -15.81 28.39
N ALA A 39 -4.64 -16.88 28.20
CA ALA A 39 -3.41 -16.84 27.41
C ALA A 39 -3.65 -16.71 25.89
N ARG A 40 -4.81 -17.16 25.38
CA ARG A 40 -5.17 -17.03 23.96
C ARG A 40 -5.60 -15.60 23.58
N ASN A 41 -6.16 -14.84 24.51
CA ASN A 41 -6.68 -13.50 24.24
C ASN A 41 -5.59 -12.43 24.20
N ALA A 42 -4.50 -12.60 24.97
CA ALA A 42 -3.37 -11.67 24.98
C ALA A 42 -2.57 -11.68 23.65
N ALA A 43 -2.46 -12.83 22.99
CA ALA A 43 -1.75 -12.96 21.72
C ALA A 43 -2.47 -12.28 20.54
N ILE A 44 -3.81 -12.24 20.57
CA ILE A 44 -4.63 -11.56 19.53
C ILE A 44 -4.58 -10.03 19.71
N ALA A 45 -4.59 -9.54 20.96
CA ALA A 45 -4.49 -8.11 21.23
C ALA A 45 -3.14 -7.50 20.80
N ALA A 46 -2.03 -8.24 20.96
CA ALA A 46 -0.71 -7.79 20.54
C ALA A 46 -0.57 -7.62 19.00
N LEU A 47 -1.26 -8.44 18.22
CA LEU A 47 -1.26 -8.38 16.75
C LEU A 47 -2.06 -7.17 16.21
N CYS A 48 -3.16 -6.80 16.88
CA CYS A 48 -3.92 -5.59 16.57
C CYS A 48 -3.15 -4.30 16.91
N ILE A 49 -2.35 -4.31 17.99
CA ILE A 49 -1.54 -3.15 18.40
C ILE A 49 -0.35 -2.92 17.44
N TRP A 50 0.22 -4.01 16.89
CA TRP A 50 1.23 -3.89 15.84
C TRP A 50 0.65 -3.33 14.53
N THR A 51 -0.51 -3.79 14.08
CA THR A 51 -1.10 -3.30 12.82
C THR A 51 -1.57 -1.84 12.88
N THR A 52 -2.13 -1.37 14.00
CA THR A 52 -2.52 0.06 14.14
C THR A 52 -1.31 0.99 14.21
N SER A 53 -0.22 0.56 14.82
CA SER A 53 1.03 1.35 14.91
C SER A 53 1.69 1.53 13.54
N TYR A 54 1.65 0.51 12.67
CA TYR A 54 2.20 0.62 11.30
C TYR A 54 1.31 1.47 10.37
N TRP A 55 -0.02 1.47 10.53
CA TRP A 55 -0.89 2.32 9.70
C TRP A 55 -0.80 3.81 10.02
N ASN A 56 -0.58 4.19 11.28
CA ASN A 56 -0.43 5.60 11.65
C ASN A 56 0.84 6.25 11.05
N ALA A 57 1.92 5.49 10.88
CA ALA A 57 3.18 6.02 10.35
C ALA A 57 3.07 6.44 8.87
N ALA A 58 2.36 5.66 8.05
CA ALA A 58 2.20 5.94 6.61
C ALA A 58 1.36 7.21 6.34
N LEU A 59 0.32 7.46 7.14
CA LEU A 59 -0.50 8.68 7.05
C LEU A 59 0.26 9.93 7.51
N ALA A 60 1.11 9.79 8.54
CA ALA A 60 1.94 10.90 9.03
C ALA A 60 2.99 11.34 7.99
N GLN A 61 3.62 10.39 7.30
CA GLN A 61 4.59 10.68 6.25
C GLN A 61 3.97 11.36 5.03
N HIS A 62 2.70 11.07 4.71
CA HIS A 62 2.01 11.79 3.64
C HIS A 62 1.79 13.26 4.00
N LYS A 63 1.56 13.59 5.28
CA LYS A 63 1.27 14.97 5.70
C LYS A 63 2.50 15.90 5.56
N SER A 64 3.72 15.42 5.82
CA SER A 64 4.93 16.25 5.70
C SER A 64 5.23 16.68 4.26
N MET A 65 4.70 15.94 3.29
CA MET A 65 4.89 16.21 1.87
C MET A 65 3.86 17.18 1.27
N LEU A 66 2.86 17.62 2.03
CA LEU A 66 1.78 18.49 1.55
C LEU A 66 2.01 19.96 1.94
N ASP A 67 1.47 20.86 1.12
CA ASP A 67 1.44 22.29 1.38
C ASP A 67 0.19 22.65 2.20
N GLU A 68 0.37 23.14 3.43
CA GLU A 68 -0.75 23.50 4.32
C GLU A 68 -1.63 24.62 3.77
N ARG A 69 -1.14 25.42 2.81
CA ARG A 69 -1.94 26.44 2.11
C ARG A 69 -2.98 25.83 1.19
N VAL A 70 -2.76 24.60 0.73
CA VAL A 70 -3.62 23.90 -0.24
C VAL A 70 -4.49 22.87 0.46
N THR A 71 -5.75 23.24 0.66
CA THR A 71 -6.79 22.41 1.24
C THR A 71 -7.93 22.27 0.25
N GLN A 72 -8.87 21.34 0.51
CA GLN A 72 -10.07 21.21 -0.32
C GLN A 72 -10.86 22.53 -0.43
N GLN A 73 -10.84 23.35 0.62
CA GLN A 73 -11.52 24.65 0.67
C GLN A 73 -10.75 25.74 -0.07
N SER A 74 -9.43 25.65 -0.19
CA SER A 74 -8.60 26.68 -0.84
C SER A 74 -8.23 26.37 -2.28
N VAL A 75 -8.62 25.21 -2.85
CA VAL A 75 -8.22 24.82 -4.22
C VAL A 75 -8.57 25.88 -5.27
N ALA A 76 -9.68 26.59 -5.13
CA ALA A 76 -10.13 27.64 -6.04
C ALA A 76 -9.14 28.83 -6.10
N ASP A 77 -8.58 29.21 -4.94
CA ASP A 77 -7.65 30.33 -4.80
C ASP A 77 -6.18 29.92 -4.93
N THR A 78 -5.90 28.61 -4.90
CA THR A 78 -4.56 28.03 -4.99
C THR A 78 -4.39 27.29 -6.32
N ILE A 79 -4.36 25.95 -6.31
CA ILE A 79 -3.98 25.13 -7.46
C ILE A 79 -4.86 25.34 -8.70
N CYS A 80 -6.11 25.78 -8.55
CA CYS A 80 -7.00 26.06 -9.66
C CYS A 80 -6.84 27.46 -10.26
N LYS A 81 -6.11 28.35 -9.58
CA LYS A 81 -5.73 29.66 -10.10
C LYS A 81 -4.60 29.51 -11.13
N PRO A 82 -4.73 30.09 -12.34
CA PRO A 82 -3.63 30.13 -13.31
C PRO A 82 -2.37 30.77 -12.69
N GLY A 83 -1.20 30.16 -12.93
CA GLY A 83 0.08 30.65 -12.43
C GLY A 83 0.39 30.37 -10.96
N TYR A 84 -0.49 29.70 -10.19
CA TYR A 84 -0.22 29.41 -8.77
C TYR A 84 1.11 28.69 -8.55
N ALA A 85 1.41 27.67 -9.36
CA ALA A 85 2.66 26.93 -9.23
C ALA A 85 3.88 27.85 -9.38
N ASP A 86 3.85 28.81 -10.30
CA ASP A 86 4.96 29.76 -10.51
C ASP A 86 5.16 30.69 -9.30
N THR A 87 4.09 30.99 -8.56
CA THR A 87 4.16 31.88 -7.38
C THR A 87 4.76 31.21 -6.15
N VAL A 88 4.80 29.87 -6.12
CA VAL A 88 5.27 29.10 -4.96
C VAL A 88 6.43 28.16 -5.29
N SER A 89 6.80 28.04 -6.57
CA SER A 89 7.90 27.16 -6.96
C SER A 89 9.24 27.76 -6.51
N PRO A 90 10.17 26.93 -6.02
CA PRO A 90 11.49 27.39 -5.63
C PRO A 90 12.29 27.83 -6.86
N PRO A 91 13.35 28.63 -6.67
CA PRO A 91 14.29 28.95 -7.73
C PRO A 91 14.86 27.70 -8.40
N LEU A 92 15.08 27.78 -9.71
CA LEU A 92 15.60 26.66 -10.50
C LEU A 92 16.94 26.14 -9.96
N ASP A 93 17.83 27.03 -9.50
CA ASP A 93 19.15 26.65 -8.98
C ASP A 93 19.05 25.79 -7.72
N GLU A 94 18.09 26.06 -6.83
CA GLU A 94 17.83 25.24 -5.65
C GLU A 94 17.30 23.86 -6.05
N MET A 95 16.40 23.80 -7.04
CA MET A 95 15.90 22.55 -7.58
C MET A 95 17.02 21.71 -8.23
N LEU A 96 17.91 22.35 -9.00
CA LEU A 96 19.06 21.66 -9.60
C LEU A 96 20.04 21.14 -8.54
N ALA A 97 20.27 21.91 -7.48
CA ALA A 97 21.10 21.48 -6.36
C ALA A 97 20.53 20.23 -5.67
N HIS A 98 19.23 20.21 -5.37
CA HIS A 98 18.57 19.02 -4.81
C HIS A 98 18.64 17.82 -5.75
N LYS A 99 18.43 18.03 -7.06
CA LYS A 99 18.57 16.94 -8.05
C LYS A 99 19.97 16.33 -8.02
N ASN A 100 21.00 17.17 -8.03
CA ASN A 100 22.40 16.72 -8.01
C ASN A 100 22.74 15.96 -6.73
N GLN A 101 22.24 16.42 -5.58
CA GLN A 101 22.40 15.71 -4.31
C GLN A 101 21.77 14.31 -4.38
N LEU A 102 20.53 14.19 -4.85
CA LEU A 102 19.83 12.90 -4.96
C LEU A 102 20.48 11.93 -5.96
N LEU A 103 21.10 12.46 -7.03
CA LEU A 103 21.86 11.66 -8.00
C LEU A 103 23.12 11.09 -7.33
N ALA A 104 23.89 11.93 -6.62
CA ALA A 104 25.08 11.52 -5.89
C ALA A 104 24.76 10.48 -4.81
N GLU A 105 23.67 10.67 -4.05
CA GLU A 105 23.20 9.73 -3.03
C GLU A 105 22.85 8.34 -3.60
N ARG A 106 22.41 8.27 -4.86
CA ARG A 106 22.09 7.01 -5.56
C ARG A 106 23.27 6.45 -6.37
N GLY A 107 24.42 7.12 -6.39
CA GLY A 107 25.58 6.74 -7.18
C GLY A 107 25.34 6.80 -8.69
N ILE A 108 24.45 7.70 -9.13
CA ILE A 108 24.18 7.95 -10.56
C ILE A 108 25.18 9.00 -11.05
N ASP A 109 25.80 8.75 -12.21
CA ASP A 109 26.76 9.69 -12.80
C ASP A 109 26.08 11.01 -13.18
N ALA A 110 26.80 12.12 -13.07
CA ALA A 110 26.34 13.42 -13.52
C ALA A 110 26.08 13.44 -15.03
N ASP A 111 26.83 12.64 -15.81
CA ASP A 111 26.63 12.48 -17.26
C ASP A 111 25.26 11.84 -17.58
N ASP A 112 24.72 11.01 -16.68
CA ASP A 112 23.41 10.39 -16.79
C ASP A 112 22.27 11.28 -16.23
N SER A 113 22.58 12.49 -15.73
CA SER A 113 21.62 13.38 -15.08
C SER A 113 20.39 13.67 -15.94
N THR A 114 20.54 13.76 -17.27
CA THR A 114 19.42 14.04 -18.18
C THR A 114 18.40 12.90 -18.28
N ASP A 115 18.78 11.69 -17.90
CA ASP A 115 17.90 10.52 -17.90
C ASP A 115 16.95 10.51 -16.69
N TYR A 116 17.12 11.44 -15.75
CA TYR A 116 16.34 11.56 -14.54
C TYR A 116 15.72 12.96 -14.39
N ALA A 117 14.50 13.00 -13.85
CA ALA A 117 13.85 14.21 -13.36
C ALA A 117 13.97 14.29 -11.85
N LEU A 118 14.06 15.51 -11.32
CA LEU A 118 13.68 15.76 -9.93
C LEU A 118 12.15 15.70 -9.85
N ASP A 119 11.64 14.65 -9.22
CA ASP A 119 10.21 14.44 -9.04
C ASP A 119 9.75 15.03 -7.71
N ARG A 120 8.53 15.55 -7.69
CA ARG A 120 7.77 15.72 -6.45
C ARG A 120 6.75 14.61 -6.33
N ARG A 121 6.89 13.75 -5.32
CA ARG A 121 5.96 12.63 -5.05
C ARG A 121 4.51 13.08 -5.10
N VAL A 122 4.17 14.19 -4.45
CA VAL A 122 2.95 14.97 -4.70
C VAL A 122 3.33 16.28 -5.41
N PRO A 123 2.87 16.52 -6.65
CA PRO A 123 3.15 17.78 -7.36
C PRO A 123 2.49 19.01 -6.74
N ILE A 124 3.10 20.19 -6.90
CA ILE A 124 2.57 21.48 -6.38
C ILE A 124 1.13 21.72 -6.83
N VAL A 125 0.80 21.40 -8.08
CA VAL A 125 -0.55 21.57 -8.64
C VAL A 125 -1.60 20.60 -8.09
N LEU A 126 -1.19 19.70 -7.19
CA LEU A 126 -2.05 18.83 -6.38
C LEU A 126 -1.83 19.06 -4.87
N GLY A 127 -1.25 20.20 -4.50
CA GLY A 127 -1.05 20.60 -3.10
C GLY A 127 0.14 19.93 -2.41
N GLY A 128 1.11 19.43 -3.16
CA GLY A 128 2.39 19.02 -2.59
C GLY A 128 3.24 20.22 -2.17
N SER A 129 4.01 20.04 -1.10
CA SER A 129 4.93 21.04 -0.60
C SER A 129 6.00 21.37 -1.66
N PRO A 130 6.28 22.67 -1.90
CA PRO A 130 7.30 23.07 -2.87
C PRO A 130 8.72 22.66 -2.45
N ASP A 131 8.97 22.59 -1.13
CA ASP A 131 10.32 22.56 -0.52
C ASP A 131 10.58 21.35 0.40
N ALA A 132 9.54 20.60 0.80
CA ALA A 132 9.72 19.48 1.72
C ALA A 132 10.63 18.41 1.11
N LEU A 133 11.72 18.08 1.80
CA LEU A 133 12.70 17.10 1.35
C LEU A 133 12.07 15.71 1.14
N GLU A 134 11.11 15.34 1.98
CA GLU A 134 10.39 14.07 1.88
C GLU A 134 9.50 14.00 0.63
N ASN A 135 9.17 15.15 0.04
CA ASN A 135 8.39 15.22 -1.19
C ASN A 135 9.26 15.04 -2.44
N PHE A 136 10.59 15.07 -2.35
CA PHE A 136 11.47 14.91 -3.50
C PHE A 136 11.92 13.46 -3.72
N ASP A 137 12.01 13.06 -4.98
CA ASP A 137 12.61 11.79 -5.42
C ASP A 137 13.23 11.96 -6.82
N LEU A 138 13.86 10.90 -7.32
CA LEU A 138 14.27 10.81 -8.72
C LEU A 138 13.37 9.84 -9.47
N LEU A 139 12.88 10.28 -10.63
CA LEU A 139 12.21 9.41 -11.59
C LEU A 139 12.99 9.40 -12.90
N PRO A 140 12.98 8.28 -13.65
CA PRO A 140 13.41 8.31 -15.04
C PRO A 140 12.64 9.39 -15.81
N TRP A 141 13.28 10.08 -16.73
CA TRP A 141 12.63 11.09 -17.56
C TRP A 141 11.50 10.49 -18.40
N GLY A 142 11.73 9.28 -18.94
CA GLY A 142 10.83 8.56 -19.82
C GLY A 142 10.37 7.20 -19.31
N GLY A 143 9.57 6.52 -20.13
CA GLY A 143 9.08 5.17 -19.84
C GLY A 143 7.83 5.12 -18.97
N HIS A 144 7.41 3.91 -18.62
CA HIS A 144 6.12 3.66 -17.96
C HIS A 144 5.96 4.25 -16.56
N ARG A 145 7.08 4.45 -15.85
CA ARG A 145 7.18 5.03 -14.50
C ARG A 145 7.85 6.41 -14.53
N GLY A 146 8.04 6.98 -15.71
CA GLY A 146 8.82 8.20 -15.88
C GLY A 146 8.01 9.49 -15.72
N GLU A 147 8.73 10.57 -15.49
CA GLU A 147 8.18 11.89 -15.16
C GLU A 147 7.18 12.39 -16.20
N ARG A 148 7.50 12.24 -17.50
CA ARG A 148 6.58 12.63 -18.59
C ARG A 148 5.18 12.02 -18.47
N ARG A 149 5.08 10.76 -18.01
CA ARG A 149 3.76 10.14 -17.78
C ARG A 149 3.12 10.69 -16.52
N LYS A 150 3.89 10.89 -15.45
CA LYS A 150 3.42 11.47 -14.21
C LYS A 150 2.84 12.87 -14.44
N GLU A 151 3.52 13.74 -15.18
CA GLU A 151 3.02 15.08 -15.55
C GLU A 151 1.65 15.05 -16.23
N LEU A 152 1.46 14.14 -17.20
CA LEU A 152 0.17 13.98 -17.88
C LEU A 152 -0.94 13.54 -16.94
N LEU A 153 -0.63 12.62 -16.01
CA LEU A 153 -1.58 12.17 -14.99
C LEU A 153 -1.90 13.31 -14.03
N THR A 154 -0.89 14.03 -13.55
CA THR A 154 -1.01 15.21 -12.69
C THR A 154 -1.91 16.27 -13.32
N ALA A 155 -1.71 16.59 -14.59
CA ALA A 155 -2.53 17.54 -15.31
C ALA A 155 -4.00 17.09 -15.40
N LYS A 156 -4.26 15.78 -15.57
CA LYS A 156 -5.62 15.23 -15.55
C LYS A 156 -6.25 15.37 -14.16
N LEU A 157 -5.56 14.91 -13.11
CA LEU A 157 -6.06 14.93 -11.74
C LEU A 157 -6.36 16.37 -11.31
N LYS A 158 -5.48 17.32 -11.63
CA LYS A 158 -5.70 18.75 -11.40
C LYS A 158 -7.01 19.24 -12.03
N ARG A 159 -7.28 18.89 -13.29
CA ARG A 159 -8.55 19.24 -13.96
C ARG A 159 -9.76 18.64 -13.26
N CYS A 160 -9.67 17.39 -12.81
CA CYS A 160 -10.76 16.75 -12.06
C CYS A 160 -11.05 17.45 -10.73
N VAL A 161 -10.00 17.82 -9.98
CA VAL A 161 -10.12 18.58 -8.73
C VAL A 161 -10.73 19.96 -8.98
N CYS A 162 -10.22 20.70 -9.95
CA CYS A 162 -10.70 22.06 -10.25
C CYS A 162 -12.10 22.09 -10.86
N ALA A 163 -12.56 20.98 -11.44
CA ALA A 163 -13.95 20.83 -11.87
C ALA A 163 -14.90 20.43 -10.72
N GLY A 164 -14.39 20.20 -9.51
CA GLY A 164 -15.17 19.74 -8.36
C GLY A 164 -15.63 18.27 -8.49
N LYS A 165 -15.05 17.51 -9.41
CA LYS A 165 -15.46 16.14 -9.72
C LYS A 165 -14.72 15.09 -8.89
N MET A 166 -13.51 15.43 -8.44
CA MET A 166 -12.64 14.61 -7.57
C MET A 166 -12.18 15.45 -6.38
N SER A 167 -12.08 14.83 -5.20
CA SER A 167 -11.50 15.52 -4.04
C SER A 167 -9.98 15.69 -4.19
N LEU A 168 -9.43 16.74 -3.58
CA LEU A 168 -7.99 16.96 -3.51
C LEU A 168 -7.27 15.75 -2.88
N SER A 169 -7.84 15.20 -1.80
CA SER A 169 -7.27 14.04 -1.10
C SER A 169 -7.24 12.78 -1.95
N ALA A 170 -8.27 12.53 -2.78
CA ALA A 170 -8.27 11.40 -3.72
C ALA A 170 -7.19 11.57 -4.79
N ALA A 171 -7.04 12.77 -5.35
CA ALA A 171 -5.99 13.07 -6.32
C ALA A 171 -4.58 12.91 -5.71
N GLN A 172 -4.37 13.37 -4.48
CA GLN A 172 -3.11 13.22 -3.75
C GLN A 172 -2.79 11.74 -3.49
N ALA A 173 -3.77 10.97 -3.01
CA ALA A 173 -3.60 9.53 -2.78
C ALA A 173 -3.27 8.79 -4.09
N ALA A 174 -3.95 9.14 -5.19
CA ALA A 174 -3.73 8.52 -6.49
C ALA A 174 -2.31 8.77 -7.04
N ILE A 175 -1.78 10.00 -6.88
CA ILE A 175 -0.46 10.35 -7.41
C ILE A 175 0.70 9.93 -6.49
N ALA A 176 0.48 9.91 -5.17
CA ALA A 176 1.48 9.48 -4.19
C ALA A 176 1.61 7.95 -4.08
N GLY A 177 0.55 7.21 -4.44
CA GLY A 177 0.53 5.76 -4.47
C GLY A 177 1.27 5.15 -5.67
N ASP A 178 0.95 3.90 -6.01
CA ASP A 178 1.50 3.21 -7.20
C ASP A 178 0.79 3.69 -8.48
N TRP A 179 0.91 4.99 -8.74
CA TRP A 179 0.37 5.64 -9.93
C TRP A 179 0.82 4.99 -11.25
N PRO A 180 2.05 4.43 -11.40
CA PRO A 180 2.43 3.79 -12.65
C PRO A 180 1.58 2.55 -12.96
N ALA A 181 1.30 1.73 -11.95
CA ALA A 181 0.43 0.56 -12.08
C ALA A 181 -1.02 0.98 -12.41
N GLN A 182 -1.49 2.05 -11.79
CA GLN A 182 -2.86 2.55 -11.96
C GLN A 182 -3.03 3.50 -13.15
N TYR A 183 -1.95 3.88 -13.84
CA TYR A 183 -1.97 4.95 -14.83
C TYR A 183 -3.02 4.75 -15.92
N ALA A 184 -3.15 3.54 -16.46
CA ALA A 184 -4.12 3.26 -17.52
C ALA A 184 -5.57 3.44 -17.04
N HIS A 185 -5.86 3.04 -15.80
CA HIS A 185 -7.16 3.22 -15.16
C HIS A 185 -7.40 4.70 -14.86
N LEU A 186 -6.51 5.35 -14.11
CA LEU A 186 -6.62 6.77 -13.74
C LEU A 186 -6.69 7.69 -14.96
N ARG A 187 -6.00 7.36 -16.07
CA ARG A 187 -6.07 8.15 -17.31
C ARG A 187 -7.38 7.96 -18.06
N ARG A 188 -8.07 6.82 -17.94
CA ARG A 188 -9.35 6.55 -18.62
C ARG A 188 -10.58 6.87 -17.78
N ALA A 189 -10.52 6.72 -16.46
CA ALA A 189 -11.63 6.96 -15.54
C ALA A 189 -12.22 8.36 -15.74
N SER A 190 -13.54 8.50 -15.58
CA SER A 190 -14.12 9.83 -15.54
C SER A 190 -13.68 10.53 -14.26
N CYS A 191 -13.74 11.86 -14.23
CA CYS A 191 -13.40 12.58 -13.00
C CYS A 191 -14.44 12.33 -11.89
N GLU A 192 -15.63 11.80 -12.21
CA GLU A 192 -16.78 11.62 -11.32
C GLU A 192 -16.86 10.25 -10.60
N ASP A 193 -16.02 9.27 -10.94
CA ASP A 193 -16.21 7.87 -10.54
C ASP A 193 -15.97 7.58 -9.03
N ASP A 194 -15.61 8.59 -8.22
CA ASP A 194 -15.24 8.47 -6.81
C ASP A 194 -16.21 9.15 -5.82
N GLN A 195 -17.45 9.49 -6.19
CA GLN A 195 -18.43 9.96 -5.19
C GLN A 195 -18.97 8.80 -4.32
N PRO A 196 -18.64 8.71 -3.01
CA PRO A 196 -19.40 7.86 -2.11
C PRO A 196 -20.68 8.63 -1.74
N GLY A 197 -21.80 8.33 -2.41
CA GLY A 197 -23.10 8.81 -1.94
C GLY A 197 -24.10 9.37 -2.96
N ARG A 198 -23.91 9.18 -4.27
CA ARG A 198 -25.04 9.38 -5.20
C ARG A 198 -25.94 8.16 -5.17
N ALA A 199 -26.78 8.10 -4.13
CA ALA A 199 -28.00 7.31 -4.17
C ALA A 199 -28.73 7.67 -5.47
N THR A 200 -29.00 6.65 -6.28
CA THR A 200 -29.96 6.75 -7.37
C THR A 200 -31.33 6.95 -6.73
N ASP A 201 -31.75 8.20 -6.54
CA ASP A 201 -33.18 8.50 -6.49
C ASP A 201 -33.72 8.16 -7.88
N SER A 202 -34.25 6.95 -7.98
CA SER A 202 -35.22 6.61 -9.01
C SER A 202 -36.57 6.86 -8.36
N ASP A 203 -36.99 8.12 -8.39
CA ASP A 203 -38.42 8.45 -8.31
C ASP A 203 -39.09 7.80 -9.52
N ASP A 204 -39.90 6.78 -9.27
CA ASP A 204 -40.91 6.32 -10.23
C ASP A 204 -42.26 6.27 -9.50
N ASP A 205 -42.83 7.46 -9.37
CA ASP A 205 -44.26 7.70 -9.11
C ASP A 205 -44.96 7.68 -10.48
N GLY A 206 -45.86 6.72 -10.73
CA GLY A 206 -46.42 6.60 -12.08
C GLY A 206 -47.52 5.57 -12.32
N SER A 207 -48.65 5.69 -11.59
CA SER A 207 -50.03 5.27 -11.94
C SER A 207 -50.40 3.79 -12.05
#